data_AF-A0A6P8R0F4-F1
#
_entry.id   AF-A0A6P8R0F4-F1
#
_cell.length_a   1.000
_cell.length_b   1.000
_cell.length_c   1.000
_cell.angle_alpha   90.00
_cell.angle_beta   90.00
_cell.angle_gamma   90.00
#
_symmetry.space_group_name_H-M   'P 1'
#
loop_
_entity.id
_entity.type
_entity.pdbx_description
1 polymer ?
#
loop_
_entity_poly.entity_id
_entity_poly.type
_entity_poly.pdbx_seq_one_letter_code
_entity_poly.pdbx_strand_id
1 'polypeptide(L)'
;MKTVVLVGFLLGIFLTPSSADEAIQIINKGDDGGSVYQTVNINKQVNVAVFNLYSGRHSSNAVFDYNQGIIAYHVPYKGICILARMDKKTFPGLGDFETMVHDKREMRKELRALRKHYEITSSMIPNLSEFSGAIQGMCWGLPTYWATEYERPRPLIDASGCSGLKFLFLEVGLCGDIRLF
;
A
#
# COMPACT_ATOMS: atom_id res chain seq x y z
N MET A 1 -64.43 9.75 18.74
CA MET A 1 -63.35 9.76 17.73
C MET A 1 -62.03 9.55 18.43
N LYS A 2 -61.26 8.53 18.05
CA LYS A 2 -59.78 8.49 18.04
C LYS A 2 -59.34 7.09 17.63
N THR A 3 -59.11 6.94 16.34
CA THR A 3 -58.42 5.82 15.71
C THR A 3 -56.97 5.81 16.19
N VAL A 4 -56.52 4.69 16.77
CA VAL A 4 -55.09 4.44 17.02
C VAL A 4 -54.56 3.77 15.76
N VAL A 5 -53.75 4.50 15.00
CA VAL A 5 -53.08 3.99 13.80
C VAL A 5 -51.83 3.25 14.25
N LEU A 6 -51.79 1.94 13.98
CA LEU A 6 -50.63 1.10 14.17
C LEU A 6 -49.66 1.36 13.00
N VAL A 7 -48.60 2.14 13.23
CA VAL A 7 -47.54 2.31 12.23
C VAL A 7 -46.45 1.28 12.52
N GLY A 8 -46.46 0.19 11.77
CA GLY A 8 -45.37 -0.78 11.73
C GLY A 8 -44.16 -0.18 11.03
N PHE A 9 -43.10 0.14 11.78
CA PHE A 9 -41.79 0.44 11.20
C PHE A 9 -41.14 -0.87 10.76
N LEU A 10 -41.19 -1.16 9.46
CA LEU A 10 -40.33 -2.14 8.82
C LEU A 10 -38.90 -1.60 8.82
N LEU A 11 -38.13 -1.89 9.87
CA LEU A 11 -36.67 -1.75 9.86
C LEU A 11 -36.08 -2.90 9.04
N GLY A 12 -36.16 -2.77 7.72
CA GLY A 12 -35.36 -3.55 6.80
C GLY A 12 -33.91 -3.10 6.91
N ILE A 13 -33.15 -3.72 7.82
CA ILE A 13 -31.70 -3.53 7.86
C ILE A 13 -31.13 -4.28 6.65
N PHE A 14 -30.87 -3.55 5.56
CA PHE A 14 -30.01 -4.04 4.48
C PHE A 14 -28.56 -4.07 5.00
N LEU A 15 -28.20 -5.13 5.72
CA LEU A 15 -26.80 -5.55 5.79
C LEU A 15 -26.48 -6.31 4.50
N THR A 16 -26.40 -5.61 3.39
CA THR A 16 -25.68 -6.17 2.24
C THR A 16 -24.20 -6.00 2.54
N PRO A 17 -23.43 -7.08 2.79
CA PRO A 17 -21.99 -6.96 2.69
C PRO A 17 -21.69 -6.45 1.28
N SER A 18 -21.14 -5.24 1.19
CA SER A 18 -20.56 -4.75 -0.05
C SER A 18 -19.42 -5.70 -0.37
N SER A 19 -19.60 -6.59 -1.35
CA SER A 19 -18.61 -7.58 -1.80
C SER A 19 -17.39 -6.94 -2.49
N ALA A 20 -17.14 -5.65 -2.24
CA ALA A 20 -16.15 -4.85 -2.92
C ALA A 20 -14.90 -4.58 -2.08
N ASP A 21 -14.99 -4.72 -0.76
CA ASP A 21 -13.87 -4.49 0.15
C ASP A 21 -13.49 -5.81 0.83
N GLU A 22 -12.25 -6.22 0.62
CA GLU A 22 -11.70 -7.45 1.15
C GLU A 22 -10.49 -7.17 2.02
N ALA A 23 -10.54 -7.61 3.28
CA ALA A 23 -9.48 -7.41 4.25
C ALA A 23 -8.79 -8.73 4.62
N ILE A 24 -7.50 -8.84 4.31
CA ILE A 24 -6.67 -10.01 4.60
C ILE A 24 -5.65 -9.65 5.68
N GLN A 25 -5.64 -10.41 6.77
CA GLN A 25 -4.68 -10.23 7.86
C GLN A 25 -3.60 -11.32 7.83
N ILE A 26 -2.35 -10.92 8.03
CA ILE A 26 -1.20 -11.82 8.04
C ILE A 26 -0.31 -11.48 9.22
N ILE A 27 0.13 -12.52 9.93
CA ILE A 27 1.04 -12.43 11.05
C ILE A 27 2.37 -13.06 10.62
N ASN A 28 3.43 -12.28 10.69
CA ASN A 28 4.80 -12.70 10.37
C ASN A 28 5.70 -12.54 11.60
N LYS A 29 6.87 -13.17 11.61
CA LYS A 29 7.92 -12.86 12.58
C LYS A 29 8.68 -11.62 12.13
N GLY A 30 8.90 -10.69 13.05
CA GLY A 30 9.78 -9.54 12.89
C GLY A 30 11.25 -9.91 13.02
N ASP A 31 12.12 -8.98 12.63
CA ASP A 31 13.57 -9.16 12.65
C ASP A 31 14.13 -9.26 14.09
N ASP A 32 13.39 -8.76 15.07
CA ASP A 32 13.65 -8.88 16.51
C ASP A 32 13.08 -10.16 17.15
N GLY A 33 12.48 -11.05 16.34
CA GLY A 33 11.81 -12.26 16.81
C GLY A 33 10.38 -12.03 17.32
N GLY A 34 9.90 -10.79 17.37
CA GLY A 34 8.53 -10.42 17.72
C GLY A 34 7.51 -10.80 16.64
N SER A 35 6.21 -10.60 16.93
CA SER A 35 5.16 -10.75 15.91
C SER A 35 4.89 -9.42 15.22
N VAL A 36 4.98 -9.42 13.90
CA VAL A 36 4.66 -8.27 13.03
C VAL A 36 3.32 -8.55 12.36
N TYR A 37 2.37 -7.66 12.60
CA TYR A 37 1.03 -7.74 12.04
C TYR A 37 0.98 -6.93 10.75
N GLN A 38 0.34 -7.48 9.74
CA GLN A 38 0.15 -6.82 8.46
C GLN A 38 -1.28 -7.04 7.97
N THR A 39 -1.86 -6.00 7.38
CA THR A 39 -3.17 -6.10 6.72
C THR A 39 -3.08 -5.64 5.29
N VAL A 40 -3.88 -6.24 4.43
CA VAL A 40 -4.14 -5.76 3.07
C VAL A 40 -5.62 -5.65 2.86
N ASN A 41 -6.06 -4.46 2.46
CA ASN A 41 -7.45 -4.17 2.12
C ASN A 41 -7.51 -3.92 0.62
N ILE A 42 -8.27 -4.74 -0.10
CA ILE A 42 -8.44 -4.67 -1.55
C ILE A 42 -9.85 -4.15 -1.80
N ASN A 43 -9.94 -2.97 -2.40
CA ASN A 43 -11.20 -2.38 -2.80
C ASN A 43 -11.32 -2.37 -4.34
N LYS A 44 -12.16 -3.27 -4.86
CA LYS A 44 -12.40 -3.39 -6.31
C LYS A 44 -13.25 -2.27 -6.90
N GLN A 45 -14.11 -1.63 -6.09
CA GLN A 45 -14.94 -0.51 -6.56
C GLN A 45 -14.07 0.70 -6.92
N VAL A 46 -13.04 0.98 -6.11
CA VAL A 46 -12.11 2.09 -6.37
C VAL A 46 -10.77 1.63 -6.96
N ASN A 47 -10.60 0.34 -7.20
CA ASN A 47 -9.42 -0.28 -7.80
C ASN A 47 -8.11 0.04 -7.06
N VAL A 48 -8.12 -0.15 -5.73
CA VAL A 48 -7.00 0.16 -4.83
C VAL A 48 -6.70 -1.02 -3.90
N ALA A 49 -5.42 -1.25 -3.61
CA ALA A 49 -4.99 -2.09 -2.49
C ALA A 49 -4.22 -1.26 -1.45
N VAL A 50 -4.58 -1.40 -0.17
CA VAL A 50 -3.97 -0.66 0.96
C VAL A 50 -3.30 -1.64 1.91
N PHE A 51 -2.01 -1.43 2.17
CA PHE A 51 -1.18 -2.24 3.04
C PHE A 51 -0.90 -1.47 4.33
N ASN A 52 -1.05 -2.13 5.47
CA ASN A 52 -0.61 -1.58 6.75
C ASN A 52 0.33 -2.58 7.41
N LEU A 53 1.53 -2.12 7.75
CA LEU A 53 2.56 -2.85 8.49
C LEU A 53 2.64 -2.27 9.90
N TYR A 54 2.39 -3.10 10.90
CA TYR A 54 2.47 -2.73 12.32
C TYR A 54 3.74 -3.34 12.92
N SER A 55 4.79 -2.52 13.01
CA SER A 55 6.13 -2.91 13.46
C SER A 55 6.79 -1.84 14.34
N GLY A 56 6.02 -1.29 15.29
CA GLY A 56 6.51 -0.23 16.18
C GLY A 56 7.02 0.99 15.41
N ARG A 57 8.29 1.38 15.64
CA ARG A 57 8.93 2.50 14.94
C ARG A 57 9.09 2.27 13.43
N HIS A 58 9.11 1.02 12.98
CA HIS A 58 9.21 0.63 11.57
C HIS A 58 7.84 0.27 10.98
N SER A 59 6.75 0.68 11.62
CA SER A 59 5.42 0.63 10.99
C SER A 59 5.46 1.43 9.69
N SER A 60 4.73 0.98 8.68
CA SER A 60 4.70 1.60 7.36
C SER A 60 3.39 1.27 6.67
N ASN A 61 3.02 2.04 5.65
CA ASN A 61 1.78 1.83 4.92
C ASN A 61 2.05 2.01 3.43
N ALA A 62 1.27 1.34 2.59
CA ALA A 62 1.34 1.51 1.15
C ALA A 62 -0.05 1.57 0.54
N VAL A 63 -0.20 2.34 -0.54
CA VAL A 63 -1.40 2.42 -1.36
C VAL A 63 -1.00 2.09 -2.79
N PHE A 64 -1.60 1.06 -3.36
CA PHE A 64 -1.47 0.69 -4.76
C PHE A 64 -2.73 1.14 -5.47
N ASP A 65 -2.64 2.25 -6.18
CA ASP A 65 -3.74 2.80 -6.98
C ASP A 65 -3.61 2.33 -8.43
N TYR A 66 -4.43 1.36 -8.81
CA TYR A 66 -4.40 0.76 -10.13
C TYR A 66 -5.11 1.62 -11.19
N ASN A 67 -6.01 2.53 -10.78
CA ASN A 67 -6.64 3.47 -11.70
C ASN A 67 -5.63 4.49 -12.23
N GLN A 68 -4.75 4.98 -11.36
CA GLN A 68 -3.70 5.92 -11.74
C GLN A 68 -2.39 5.24 -12.10
N GLY A 69 -2.22 3.96 -11.77
CA GLY A 69 -0.96 3.24 -11.93
C GLY A 69 0.14 3.83 -11.04
N ILE A 70 -0.20 4.21 -9.81
CA ILE A 70 0.70 4.82 -8.84
C ILE A 70 0.76 3.97 -7.57
N ILE A 71 1.98 3.75 -7.10
CA ILE A 71 2.24 3.20 -5.78
C ILE A 71 2.70 4.32 -4.87
N ALA A 72 2.09 4.46 -3.71
CA ALA A 72 2.55 5.33 -2.65
C ALA A 72 3.04 4.49 -1.47
N TYR A 73 4.18 4.88 -0.90
CA TYR A 73 4.73 4.32 0.34
C TYR A 73 4.83 5.43 1.38
N HIS A 74 4.25 5.23 2.55
CA HIS A 74 4.48 6.07 3.72
C HIS A 74 5.56 5.43 4.58
N VAL A 75 6.60 6.22 4.89
CA VAL A 75 7.77 5.82 5.68
C VAL A 75 7.83 6.64 6.98
N PRO A 76 7.05 6.29 8.02
CA PRO A 76 6.88 7.11 9.23
C PRO A 76 8.17 7.49 9.94
N TYR A 77 9.13 6.58 10.07
CA TYR A 77 10.41 6.86 10.76
C TYR A 77 11.29 7.89 10.03
N LYS A 78 10.98 8.17 8.76
CA LYS A 78 11.58 9.26 7.98
C LYS A 78 10.67 10.47 7.84
N GLY A 79 9.38 10.32 8.15
CA GLY A 79 8.37 11.37 7.98
C GLY A 79 8.16 11.78 6.53
N ILE A 80 8.28 10.85 5.58
CA ILE A 80 8.12 11.11 4.14
C ILE A 80 7.12 10.17 3.49
N CYS A 81 6.54 10.62 2.36
CA CYS A 81 5.83 9.77 1.41
C CYS A 81 6.64 9.63 0.11
N ILE A 82 6.54 8.47 -0.53
CA ILE A 82 7.25 8.19 -1.77
C ILE A 82 6.25 7.68 -2.79
N LEU A 83 6.21 8.28 -3.97
CA LEU A 83 5.36 7.89 -5.08
C LEU A 83 6.21 7.29 -6.19
N ALA A 84 5.75 6.16 -6.74
CA ALA A 84 6.36 5.49 -7.88
C ALA A 84 5.28 5.13 -8.90
N ARG A 85 5.66 5.07 -10.17
CA ARG A 85 4.76 4.59 -11.24
C ARG A 85 4.80 3.07 -11.28
N MET A 86 3.64 2.43 -11.41
CA MET A 86 3.54 1.00 -11.69
C MET A 86 4.00 0.72 -13.11
N ASP A 87 4.98 -0.17 -13.27
CA ASP A 87 5.30 -0.74 -14.57
C ASP A 87 4.28 -1.84 -14.92
N LYS A 88 3.38 -1.55 -15.87
CA LYS A 88 2.34 -2.48 -16.32
C LYS A 88 2.86 -3.79 -16.90
N LYS A 89 4.15 -3.88 -17.25
CA LYS A 89 4.77 -5.12 -17.73
C LYS A 89 5.10 -6.09 -16.59
N THR A 90 5.33 -5.56 -15.40
CA THR A 90 5.86 -6.32 -14.26
C THR A 90 4.96 -6.27 -13.04
N PHE A 91 4.01 -5.33 -12.98
CA PHE A 91 3.00 -5.24 -11.95
C PHE A 91 1.69 -5.86 -12.42
N PRO A 92 1.12 -6.83 -11.67
CA PRO A 92 -0.13 -7.49 -12.04
C PRO A 92 -1.31 -6.52 -11.95
N GLY A 93 -2.43 -6.83 -12.60
CA GLY A 93 -3.70 -6.13 -12.34
C GLY A 93 -4.23 -6.43 -10.93
N LEU A 94 -5.19 -5.64 -10.44
CA LEU A 94 -5.72 -5.82 -9.07
C LEU A 94 -6.35 -7.22 -8.85
N GLY A 95 -7.05 -7.78 -9.82
CA GLY A 95 -7.65 -9.12 -9.69
C GLY A 95 -6.60 -10.25 -9.63
N ASP A 96 -5.56 -10.17 -10.46
CA ASP A 96 -4.43 -11.10 -10.40
C ASP A 96 -3.69 -10.94 -9.06
N PHE A 97 -3.49 -9.69 -8.63
CA PHE A 97 -2.86 -9.38 -7.35
C PHE A 97 -3.64 -9.96 -6.16
N GLU A 98 -4.95 -9.77 -6.13
CA GLU A 98 -5.85 -10.35 -5.12
C GLU A 98 -5.72 -11.87 -5.10
N THR A 99 -5.75 -12.53 -6.26
CA THR A 99 -5.55 -13.98 -6.38
C THR A 99 -4.21 -14.40 -5.79
N MET A 100 -3.13 -13.66 -6.08
CA MET A 100 -1.82 -13.93 -5.49
C MET A 100 -1.80 -13.75 -3.96
N VAL A 101 -2.56 -12.80 -3.40
CA VAL A 101 -2.64 -12.58 -1.94
C VAL A 101 -3.39 -13.72 -1.25
N HIS A 102 -4.48 -14.21 -1.87
CA HIS A 102 -5.25 -15.36 -1.37
C HIS A 102 -4.43 -16.63 -1.39
N ASP A 103 -3.88 -16.95 -2.56
CA ASP A 103 -3.14 -18.20 -2.81
C ASP A 103 -1.65 -18.04 -2.51
N LYS A 104 -1.31 -17.20 -1.51
CA LYS A 104 0.08 -16.77 -1.24
C LYS A 104 1.08 -17.91 -0.99
N ARG A 105 0.63 -19.11 -0.61
CA ARG A 105 1.51 -20.26 -0.39
C ARG A 105 1.94 -20.88 -1.71
N GLU A 106 0.98 -21.02 -2.63
CA GLU A 106 1.12 -21.56 -3.97
C GLU A 106 1.80 -20.54 -4.89
N MET A 107 1.45 -19.25 -4.74
CA MET A 107 1.92 -18.12 -5.56
C MET A 107 3.22 -17.47 -5.04
N ARG A 108 4.00 -18.18 -4.21
CA ARG A 108 5.23 -17.61 -3.60
C ARG A 108 6.24 -17.11 -4.63
N LYS A 109 6.33 -17.75 -5.80
CA LYS A 109 7.32 -17.40 -6.83
C LYS A 109 6.92 -16.11 -7.52
N GLU A 110 5.65 -15.99 -7.86
CA GLU A 110 5.00 -14.84 -8.49
C GLU A 110 5.09 -13.63 -7.56
N LEU A 111 4.76 -13.83 -6.28
CA LEU A 111 4.91 -12.79 -5.26
C LEU A 111 6.35 -12.31 -5.08
N ARG A 112 7.33 -13.21 -5.14
CA ARG A 112 8.75 -12.84 -5.13
C ARG A 112 9.19 -12.12 -6.40
N ALA A 113 8.52 -12.33 -7.53
CA ALA A 113 8.80 -11.59 -8.76
C ALA A 113 8.31 -10.13 -8.67
N LEU A 114 7.41 -9.81 -7.73
CA LEU A 114 6.96 -8.45 -7.45
C LEU A 114 7.96 -7.64 -6.63
N ARG A 115 9.12 -8.18 -6.27
CA ARG A 115 10.16 -7.44 -5.53
C ARG A 115 10.62 -6.23 -6.34
N LYS A 116 10.52 -5.04 -5.75
CA LYS A 116 10.85 -3.78 -6.42
C LYS A 116 11.99 -3.07 -5.72
N HIS A 117 12.80 -2.37 -6.50
CA HIS A 117 13.81 -1.44 -5.98
C HIS A 117 13.54 -0.07 -6.59
N TYR A 118 13.48 0.93 -5.74
CA TYR A 118 13.22 2.31 -6.13
C TYR A 118 14.34 3.21 -5.64
N GLU A 119 14.71 4.16 -6.49
CA GLU A 119 15.57 5.27 -6.12
C GLU A 119 14.73 6.53 -5.97
N ILE A 120 14.73 7.11 -4.78
CA ILE A 120 14.02 8.34 -4.45
C ILE A 120 14.75 9.49 -5.13
N THR A 121 14.04 10.17 -6.01
CA THR A 121 14.54 11.38 -6.66
C THR A 121 14.49 12.56 -5.68
N SER A 122 15.34 13.55 -5.89
CA SER A 122 15.26 14.82 -5.16
C SER A 122 14.05 15.68 -5.56
N SER A 123 13.23 15.22 -6.51
CA SER A 123 12.03 15.91 -6.99
C SER A 123 10.87 15.71 -6.02
N MET A 124 10.55 16.78 -5.29
CA MET A 124 9.38 16.83 -4.41
C MET A 124 8.10 17.03 -5.23
N ILE A 125 7.01 16.42 -4.78
CA ILE A 125 5.66 16.59 -5.29
C ILE A 125 4.99 17.70 -4.46
N PRO A 126 4.80 18.91 -5.02
CA PRO A 126 4.34 20.06 -4.24
C PRO A 126 2.83 20.04 -3.97
N ASN A 127 2.06 19.30 -4.77
CA ASN A 127 0.61 19.26 -4.66
C ASN A 127 0.11 17.83 -4.90
N LEU A 128 -0.69 17.33 -3.96
CA LEU A 128 -1.27 15.99 -4.02
C LEU A 128 -2.67 15.95 -4.64
N SER A 129 -3.25 17.10 -5.02
CA SER A 129 -4.65 17.19 -5.46
C SER A 129 -4.98 16.37 -6.72
N GLU A 130 -3.96 16.03 -7.51
CA GLU A 130 -4.11 15.20 -8.70
C GLU A 130 -4.18 13.69 -8.40
N PHE A 131 -3.76 13.26 -7.20
CA PHE A 131 -3.77 11.85 -6.80
C PHE A 131 -5.12 11.45 -6.18
N SER A 132 -5.33 10.16 -5.93
CA SER A 132 -6.59 9.67 -5.40
C SER A 132 -6.75 10.07 -3.94
N GLY A 133 -8.00 10.02 -3.46
CA GLY A 133 -8.29 10.21 -2.03
C GLY A 133 -7.48 9.28 -1.12
N ALA A 134 -7.17 8.05 -1.58
CA ALA A 134 -6.34 7.11 -0.82
C ALA A 134 -4.89 7.60 -0.67
N ILE A 135 -4.27 8.05 -1.76
CA ILE A 135 -2.90 8.61 -1.74
C ILE A 135 -2.88 9.93 -0.97
N GLN A 136 -3.84 10.82 -1.24
CA GLN A 136 -3.96 12.10 -0.55
C GLN A 136 -4.09 11.89 0.96
N GLY A 137 -4.99 11.00 1.40
CA GLY A 137 -5.19 10.71 2.81
C GLY A 137 -3.96 10.13 3.50
N MET A 138 -3.23 9.22 2.82
CA MET A 138 -2.03 8.60 3.39
C MET A 138 -0.82 9.56 3.44
N CYS A 139 -0.62 10.38 2.41
CA CYS A 139 0.54 11.27 2.30
C CYS A 139 0.28 12.69 2.82
N TRP A 140 -0.91 12.98 3.37
CA TRP A 140 -1.29 14.33 3.79
C TRP A 140 -0.32 14.90 4.84
N GLY A 141 0.16 16.12 4.60
CA GLY A 141 1.08 16.82 5.50
C GLY A 141 2.52 16.30 5.48
N LEU A 142 2.86 15.35 4.61
CA LEU A 142 4.20 14.77 4.50
C LEU A 142 4.94 15.28 3.25
N PRO A 143 6.24 15.61 3.37
CA PRO A 143 7.11 15.75 2.20
C PRO A 143 7.02 14.50 1.33
N THR A 144 6.64 14.70 0.07
CA THR A 144 6.37 13.62 -0.86
C THR A 144 7.35 13.67 -2.02
N TYR A 145 7.97 12.55 -2.38
CA TYR A 145 9.00 12.49 -3.42
C TYR A 145 8.65 11.46 -4.50
N TRP A 146 9.07 11.73 -5.73
CA TRP A 146 9.04 10.71 -6.77
C TRP A 146 10.17 9.70 -6.60
N ALA A 147 9.93 8.46 -7.00
CA ALA A 147 10.97 7.44 -7.11
C ALA A 147 10.88 6.69 -8.45
N THR A 148 12.06 6.27 -8.93
CA THR A 148 12.21 5.53 -10.19
C THR A 148 12.48 4.06 -9.90
N GLU A 149 11.78 3.16 -10.56
CA GLU A 149 11.99 1.71 -10.44
C GLU A 149 13.24 1.26 -11.18
N TYR A 150 14.00 0.34 -10.58
CA TYR A 150 15.14 -0.33 -11.20
C TYR A 150 15.06 -1.85 -11.01
N GLU A 151 15.47 -2.59 -12.05
CA GLU A 151 15.47 -4.07 -12.04
C GLU A 151 16.41 -4.67 -10.98
N ARG A 152 17.46 -3.93 -10.57
CA ARG A 152 18.38 -4.30 -9.50
C ARG A 152 18.83 -3.04 -8.75
N PRO A 153 19.22 -3.14 -7.47
CA PRO A 153 19.96 -2.07 -6.81
C PRO A 153 21.18 -1.74 -7.68
N ARG A 154 21.23 -0.53 -8.25
CA ARG A 154 22.45 -0.05 -8.89
C ARG A 154 23.47 0.21 -7.77
N PRO A 155 24.77 -0.08 -7.99
CA PRO A 155 25.83 0.47 -7.15
C PRO A 155 25.86 1.96 -7.42
N LEU A 156 25.00 2.71 -6.74
CA LEU A 156 24.88 4.14 -6.92
C LEU A 156 26.02 4.78 -6.14
N ILE A 157 26.96 5.34 -6.90
CA ILE A 157 28.09 6.12 -6.39
C ILE A 157 27.57 7.33 -5.55
N ASP A 158 26.28 7.70 -5.71
CA ASP A 158 25.64 8.84 -5.06
C ASP A 158 24.46 8.51 -4.10
N ALA A 159 23.95 7.26 -4.05
CA ALA A 159 22.91 6.90 -3.08
C ALA A 159 23.57 6.49 -1.77
N SER A 160 23.50 7.36 -0.78
CA SER A 160 24.22 7.22 0.49
C SER A 160 23.44 6.40 1.54
N GLY A 161 22.18 6.04 1.28
CA GLY A 161 21.41 5.13 2.14
C GLY A 161 20.29 4.36 1.42
N CYS A 162 20.03 3.13 1.89
CA CYS A 162 18.91 2.31 1.46
C CYS A 162 18.16 1.73 2.67
N SER A 163 16.85 1.57 2.55
CA SER A 163 16.01 0.87 3.52
C SER A 163 15.09 -0.12 2.80
N GLY A 164 14.91 -1.29 3.39
CA GLY A 164 13.92 -2.27 2.94
C GLY A 164 12.58 -2.07 3.66
N LEU A 165 11.49 -2.09 2.91
CA LEU A 165 10.14 -2.28 3.43
C LEU A 165 9.65 -3.67 3.06
N LYS A 166 8.98 -4.34 4.01
CA LYS A 166 8.40 -5.66 3.78
C LYS A 166 6.91 -5.62 4.09
N PHE A 167 6.09 -5.54 3.05
CA PHE A 167 4.64 -5.57 3.13
C PHE A 167 4.14 -6.95 2.71
N LEU A 168 3.69 -7.77 3.66
CA LEU A 168 3.32 -9.16 3.41
C LEU A 168 4.46 -9.99 2.80
N PHE A 169 4.46 -10.04 1.47
CA PHE A 169 5.33 -10.79 0.57
C PHE A 169 6.06 -9.86 -0.42
N LEU A 170 5.69 -8.59 -0.48
CA LEU A 170 6.35 -7.56 -1.26
C LEU A 170 7.54 -7.05 -0.45
N GLU A 171 8.74 -7.34 -0.96
CA GLU A 171 9.95 -6.68 -0.49
C GLU A 171 10.25 -5.52 -1.44
N VAL A 172 10.38 -4.34 -0.84
CA VAL A 172 10.63 -3.08 -1.54
C VAL A 172 11.92 -2.49 -1.01
N GLY A 173 12.91 -2.33 -1.87
CA GLY A 173 14.10 -1.53 -1.56
C GLY A 173 13.86 -0.07 -1.92
N LEU A 174 14.08 0.84 -0.97
CA LEU A 174 14.02 2.28 -1.18
C LEU A 174 15.42 2.85 -0.93
N CYS A 175 16.02 3.48 -1.93
CA CYS A 175 17.36 4.06 -1.85
C CYS A 175 17.33 5.56 -2.17
N GLY A 176 18.24 6.34 -1.60
CA GLY A 176 18.34 7.77 -1.86
C GLY A 176 19.54 8.41 -1.18
N ASP A 177 19.59 9.74 -1.24
CA ASP A 177 20.58 10.55 -0.53
C ASP A 177 20.45 10.40 1.00
N ILE A 178 21.55 10.57 1.74
CA ILE A 178 21.62 10.48 3.21
C ILE A 178 20.70 11.47 3.92
N ARG A 179 20.32 12.58 3.28
CA ARG A 179 19.31 13.49 3.84
C ARG A 179 17.92 12.85 3.90
N LEU A 180 17.66 11.85 3.07
CA LEU A 180 16.47 11.01 3.11
C LEU A 180 16.66 9.77 4.00
N PHE A 181 17.92 9.41 4.33
CA PHE A 181 18.28 8.23 5.13
C PHE A 181 19.31 8.49 6.24
#